data_AF-A0A846NE74-F1
#
_entry.id   AF-A0A846NE74-F1
#
_cell.length_a   1.000
_cell.length_b   1.000
_cell.length_c   1.000
_cell.angle_alpha   90.00
_cell.angle_beta   90.00
_cell.angle_gamma   90.00
#
_symmetry.space_group_name_H-M   'P 1'
#
loop_
_entity.id
_entity.type
_entity.pdbx_description
1 polymer ?
#
loop_
_entity_poly.entity_id
_entity_poly.type
_entity_poly.pdbx_seq_one_letter_code
_entity_poly.pdbx_strand_id
1 'polypeptide(L)'
;WGRDIYRTTYPGLPMTAALFYMILNALAVPIDLEQFCLVFPAIMGAVTCLITYFVGRDIGGEAVGLFSAFFLALNSSYISRTAVGFYDTETVGILGIMLYILFFLKSIEEERPLKMGIIYAVAAGL
;
A
#
# COMPACT_ATOMS: atom_id res chain seq x y z
N TRP A 1 8.07 -27.39 -22.73
CA TRP A 1 8.29 -26.81 -21.39
C TRP A 1 7.34 -25.64 -21.22
N GLY A 2 6.42 -25.72 -20.26
CA GLY A 2 5.52 -24.63 -19.89
C GLY A 2 5.71 -24.29 -18.42
N ARG A 3 5.67 -23.00 -18.07
CA ARG A 3 5.82 -22.54 -16.68
C ARG A 3 4.46 -22.56 -15.99
N ASP A 4 4.34 -23.28 -14.88
CA ASP A 4 3.16 -23.23 -14.00
C ASP A 4 3.15 -21.87 -13.27
N ILE A 5 2.42 -20.90 -13.82
CA ILE A 5 2.37 -19.53 -13.30
C ILE A 5 1.75 -19.48 -11.91
N TYR A 6 0.73 -20.32 -11.65
CA TYR A 6 0.00 -20.35 -10.39
C TYR A 6 0.91 -20.70 -9.21
N ARG A 7 1.83 -21.66 -9.39
CA ARG A 7 2.75 -22.08 -8.33
C ARG A 7 4.05 -21.26 -8.23
N THR A 8 4.40 -20.52 -9.27
CA THR A 8 5.72 -19.88 -9.39
C THR A 8 5.68 -18.35 -9.35
N THR A 9 4.51 -17.74 -9.19
CA THR A 9 4.35 -16.29 -9.22
C THR A 9 3.62 -15.82 -7.97
N TYR A 10 4.06 -14.70 -7.38
CA TYR A 10 3.35 -14.06 -6.29
C TYR A 10 2.11 -13.33 -6.82
N PRO A 11 0.89 -13.70 -6.38
CA PRO A 11 -0.33 -13.14 -6.95
C PRO A 11 -0.75 -11.80 -6.33
N GLY A 12 0.02 -11.25 -5.37
CA GLY A 12 -0.39 -10.07 -4.60
C GLY A 12 -0.66 -8.83 -5.46
N LEU A 13 0.24 -8.49 -6.38
CA LEU A 13 0.06 -7.38 -7.30
C LEU A 13 -1.17 -7.57 -8.23
N PRO A 14 -1.28 -8.65 -9.03
CA PRO A 14 -2.42 -8.82 -9.93
C PRO A 14 -3.75 -8.96 -9.19
N MET A 15 -3.78 -9.59 -8.00
CA MET A 15 -5.02 -9.69 -7.21
C MET A 15 -5.47 -8.34 -6.67
N THR A 16 -4.56 -7.52 -6.15
CA THR A 16 -4.91 -6.19 -5.64
C THR A 16 -5.37 -5.26 -6.76
N ALA A 17 -4.66 -5.22 -7.88
CA ALA A 17 -5.09 -4.44 -9.04
C ALA A 17 -6.45 -4.92 -9.58
N ALA A 18 -6.67 -6.23 -9.70
CA ALA A 18 -7.96 -6.77 -10.14
C ALA A 18 -9.10 -6.36 -9.19
N LEU A 19 -8.88 -6.41 -7.87
CA LEU A 19 -9.88 -5.99 -6.89
C LEU A 19 -10.27 -4.51 -7.07
N PHE A 20 -9.28 -3.62 -7.19
CA PHE A 20 -9.55 -2.19 -7.41
C PHE A 20 -10.20 -1.93 -8.77
N TYR A 21 -9.78 -2.61 -9.82
CA TYR A 21 -10.40 -2.52 -11.14
C TYR A 21 -11.87 -2.98 -11.12
N MET A 22 -12.17 -4.09 -10.44
CA MET A 22 -13.54 -4.59 -10.28
C MET A 22 -14.43 -3.58 -9.55
N ILE A 23 -13.91 -2.89 -8.52
CA ILE A 23 -14.63 -1.81 -7.83
C ILE A 23 -14.92 -0.66 -8.80
N LEU A 24 -13.92 -0.20 -9.58
CA LEU A 24 -14.11 0.88 -10.55
C LEU A 24 -15.11 0.50 -11.64
N ASN A 25 -15.05 -0.74 -12.14
CA ASN A 25 -15.98 -1.26 -13.12
C ASN A 25 -17.41 -1.36 -12.56
N ALA A 26 -17.56 -1.75 -11.29
CA ALA A 26 -18.85 -1.75 -10.59
C ALA A 26 -19.43 -0.34 -10.43
N LEU A 27 -18.57 0.68 -10.34
CA LEU A 27 -18.94 2.10 -10.35
C LEU A 27 -19.15 2.67 -11.76
N ALA A 28 -19.09 1.82 -12.80
CA ALA A 28 -19.25 2.19 -14.21
C ALA A 28 -18.24 3.25 -14.70
N VAL A 29 -17.01 3.24 -14.17
CA VAL A 29 -15.93 4.12 -14.65
C VAL A 29 -15.42 3.60 -16.00
N PRO A 30 -15.45 4.41 -17.08
CA PRO A 30 -15.01 3.98 -18.41
C PRO A 30 -13.47 4.06 -18.52
N ILE A 31 -12.78 3.08 -17.96
CA ILE A 31 -11.31 2.94 -18.07
C ILE A 31 -10.94 1.53 -18.49
N ASP A 32 -10.05 1.40 -19.47
CA ASP A 32 -9.54 0.11 -19.88
C ASP A 32 -8.57 -0.46 -18.83
N LEU A 33 -8.54 -1.78 -18.69
CA LEU A 33 -7.66 -2.47 -17.73
C LEU A 33 -6.18 -2.08 -17.91
N GLU A 34 -5.72 -1.93 -19.16
CA GLU A 34 -4.35 -1.51 -19.46
C GLU A 34 -4.06 -0.10 -18.91
N GLN A 35 -4.96 0.84 -19.19
CA GLN A 35 -4.84 2.23 -18.71
C GLN A 35 -4.87 2.30 -17.19
N PHE A 36 -5.73 1.49 -16.57
CA PHE A 36 -5.78 1.37 -15.11
C PHE A 36 -4.45 0.85 -14.54
N CYS A 37 -3.93 -0.26 -15.06
CA CYS A 37 -2.65 -0.82 -14.62
C CYS A 37 -1.48 0.14 -14.85
N LEU A 38 -1.55 1.01 -15.86
CA LEU A 38 -0.54 2.03 -16.13
C LEU A 38 -0.51 3.12 -15.04
N VAL A 39 -1.67 3.59 -14.56
CA VAL A 39 -1.75 4.61 -13.50
C VAL A 39 -1.72 4.06 -12.08
N PHE A 40 -2.02 2.77 -11.91
CA PHE A 40 -2.10 2.09 -10.61
C PHE A 40 -0.86 2.26 -9.72
N PRO A 41 0.39 2.12 -10.22
CA PRO A 41 1.61 2.35 -9.43
C PRO A 41 1.66 3.73 -8.79
N ALA A 42 1.26 4.78 -9.52
CA ALA A 42 1.31 6.16 -9.04
C ALA A 42 0.27 6.40 -7.93
N ILE A 43 -0.92 5.79 -8.06
CA ILE A 43 -1.96 5.85 -7.03
C ILE A 43 -1.46 5.17 -5.75
N MET A 44 -0.91 3.95 -5.86
CA MET A 44 -0.36 3.24 -4.70
C MET A 44 0.83 3.98 -4.08
N GLY A 45 1.64 4.63 -4.91
CA GLY A 45 2.70 5.54 -4.49
C GLY A 45 2.21 6.66 -3.57
N ALA A 46 1.18 7.37 -4.03
CA ALA A 46 0.57 8.47 -3.28
C ALA A 46 -0.08 7.99 -1.96
N VAL A 47 -0.81 6.87 -2.00
CA VAL A 47 -1.43 6.28 -0.79
C VAL A 47 -0.36 5.91 0.24
N THR A 48 0.77 5.34 -0.19
CA THR A 48 1.87 5.01 0.73
C THR A 48 2.47 6.25 1.40
N CYS A 49 2.56 7.37 0.70
CA CYS A 49 3.01 8.64 1.30
C CYS A 49 2.06 9.07 2.42
N LEU A 50 0.76 8.90 2.24
CA LEU A 50 -0.26 9.18 3.25
C LEU A 50 -0.17 8.21 4.44
N ILE A 51 0.05 6.92 4.21
CA ILE A 51 0.27 5.96 5.30
C ILE A 51 1.54 6.30 6.09
N THR A 52 2.60 6.72 5.40
CA THR A 52 3.85 7.16 6.02
C THR A 52 3.65 8.36 6.95
N TYR A 53 2.75 9.29 6.59
CA TYR A 53 2.36 10.38 7.50
C TYR A 53 1.81 9.84 8.82
N PHE A 54 0.88 8.88 8.77
CA PHE A 54 0.29 8.32 9.98
C PHE A 54 1.32 7.57 10.83
N VAL A 55 2.22 6.81 10.21
CA VAL A 55 3.31 6.13 10.92
C VAL A 55 4.21 7.15 11.62
N GLY A 56 4.67 8.19 10.91
CA GLY A 56 5.52 9.22 11.51
C GLY A 56 4.80 10.03 12.59
N ARG A 57 3.49 10.29 12.42
CA ARG A 57 2.67 11.00 13.40
C ARG A 57 2.51 10.21 14.69
N ASP A 58 2.26 8.91 14.60
CA ASP A 58 2.08 8.06 15.77
C ASP A 58 3.41 7.91 16.57
N ILE A 59 4.57 8.08 15.94
CA ILE A 59 5.89 8.00 16.59
C ILE A 59 6.33 9.34 17.20
N GLY A 60 6.15 10.45 16.46
CA GLY A 60 6.79 11.74 16.79
C GLY A 60 5.89 12.97 16.66
N GLY A 61 4.58 12.77 16.50
CA GLY A 61 3.60 13.84 16.34
C GLY A 61 3.49 14.37 14.91
N GLU A 62 2.58 15.32 14.70
CA GLU A 62 2.14 15.76 13.37
C GLU A 62 3.27 16.27 12.48
N ALA A 63 4.21 17.05 13.04
CA ALA A 63 5.34 17.58 12.29
C ALA A 63 6.23 16.47 11.74
N VAL A 64 6.54 15.46 12.56
CA VAL A 64 7.35 14.30 12.13
C VAL A 64 6.63 13.53 11.03
N GLY A 65 5.33 13.29 11.16
CA GLY A 65 4.52 12.68 10.11
C GLY A 65 4.59 13.44 8.79
N LEU A 66 4.43 14.77 8.82
CA LEU A 66 4.47 15.60 7.61
C LEU A 66 5.83 15.54 6.93
N PHE A 67 6.93 15.67 7.70
CA PHE A 67 8.28 15.58 7.14
C PHE A 67 8.58 14.18 6.59
N SER A 68 8.17 13.11 7.27
CA SER A 68 8.36 11.74 6.78
C SER A 68 7.65 11.50 5.45
N ALA A 69 6.37 11.89 5.34
CA ALA A 69 5.62 11.75 4.09
C ALA A 69 6.20 12.60 2.96
N PHE A 70 6.61 13.84 3.26
CA PHE A 70 7.23 14.74 2.30
C PHE A 70 8.56 14.19 1.77
N PHE A 71 9.43 13.68 2.64
CA PHE A 71 10.71 13.10 2.23
C PHE A 71 10.52 11.82 1.42
N LEU A 72 9.53 10.98 1.74
CA LEU A 72 9.22 9.82 0.92
C LEU A 72 8.71 10.22 -0.47
N ALA A 73 7.82 11.22 -0.54
CA ALA A 73 7.25 11.71 -1.80
C ALA A 73 8.31 12.30 -2.75
N LEU A 74 9.39 12.89 -2.21
CA LEU A 74 10.49 13.44 -3.00
C LEU A 74 11.63 12.44 -3.27
N ASN A 75 11.56 11.23 -2.70
CA ASN A 75 12.63 10.26 -2.83
C ASN A 75 12.68 9.69 -4.26
N SER A 76 13.77 9.94 -4.99
CA SER A 76 13.92 9.51 -6.38
C SER A 76 13.85 7.99 -6.55
N SER A 77 14.42 7.23 -5.62
CA SER A 77 14.35 5.77 -5.63
C SER A 77 12.90 5.30 -5.49
N TYR A 78 12.13 5.91 -4.61
CA TYR A 78 10.71 5.59 -4.43
C TYR A 78 9.87 5.97 -5.65
N ILE A 79 10.08 7.18 -6.19
CA ILE A 79 9.40 7.65 -7.40
C ILE A 79 9.66 6.68 -8.57
N SER A 80 10.91 6.22 -8.77
CA SER A 80 11.22 5.29 -9.87
C SER A 80 10.48 3.94 -9.77
N ARG A 81 10.14 3.49 -8.56
CA ARG A 81 9.42 2.24 -8.29
C ARG A 81 7.91 2.40 -8.21
N THR A 82 7.41 3.62 -8.35
CA THR A 82 5.98 3.94 -8.33
C THR A 82 5.58 4.86 -9.48
N ALA A 83 6.47 5.04 -10.46
CA ALA A 83 6.22 5.83 -11.65
C ALA A 83 5.11 5.19 -12.49
N VAL A 84 4.44 6.02 -13.28
CA VAL A 84 3.42 5.58 -14.23
C VAL A 84 4.01 4.52 -15.16
N GLY A 85 3.33 3.39 -15.29
CA GLY A 85 3.76 2.23 -16.07
C GLY A 85 4.73 1.28 -15.35
N PHE A 86 5.24 1.62 -14.17
CA PHE A 86 6.07 0.71 -13.36
C PHE A 86 5.19 -0.29 -12.60
N TYR A 87 4.59 -1.25 -13.32
CA TYR A 87 3.70 -2.25 -12.74
C TYR A 87 4.48 -3.47 -12.25
N ASP A 88 5.13 -3.33 -11.09
CA ASP A 88 5.91 -4.39 -10.44
C ASP A 88 5.57 -4.51 -8.94
N THR A 89 6.04 -5.57 -8.30
CA THR A 89 5.67 -6.00 -6.95
C THR A 89 5.96 -4.96 -5.87
N GLU A 90 6.96 -4.10 -6.07
CA GLU A 90 7.32 -3.04 -5.12
C GLU A 90 6.19 -2.02 -4.92
N THR A 91 5.35 -1.80 -5.93
CA THR A 91 4.25 -0.82 -5.89
C THR A 91 3.28 -1.08 -4.74
N VAL A 92 2.89 -2.35 -4.57
CA VAL A 92 2.00 -2.80 -3.49
C VAL A 92 2.80 -3.29 -2.28
N GLY A 93 4.02 -3.79 -2.51
CA GLY A 93 4.90 -4.29 -1.45
C GLY A 93 5.29 -3.20 -0.45
N ILE A 94 5.70 -2.01 -0.92
CA ILE A 94 6.09 -0.91 -0.01
C ILE A 94 4.88 -0.41 0.78
N LEU A 95 3.71 -0.26 0.13
CA LEU A 95 2.46 0.06 0.80
C LEU A 95 2.13 -0.96 1.90
N GLY A 96 2.25 -2.26 1.59
CA GLY A 96 1.97 -3.36 2.51
C GLY A 96 2.86 -3.33 3.74
N ILE A 97 4.16 -3.07 3.57
CA ILE A 97 5.10 -2.94 4.69
C ILE A 97 4.74 -1.74 5.57
N MET A 98 4.40 -0.59 4.98
CA MET A 98 4.01 0.59 5.74
C MET A 98 2.68 0.39 6.50
N LEU A 99 1.71 -0.30 5.90
CA LEU A 99 0.46 -0.69 6.57
C LEU A 99 0.70 -1.68 7.70
N TYR A 100 1.58 -2.67 7.49
CA TYR A 100 1.99 -3.61 8.54
C TYR A 100 2.57 -2.85 9.73
N ILE A 101 3.51 -1.93 9.52
CA ILE A 101 4.10 -1.13 10.59
C ILE A 101 3.03 -0.30 11.30
N LEU A 102 2.15 0.36 10.55
CA LEU A 102 1.07 1.17 11.14
C LEU A 102 0.15 0.34 12.03
N PHE A 103 -0.35 -0.79 11.53
CA PHE A 103 -1.27 -1.63 12.29
C PHE A 103 -0.58 -2.36 13.43
N PHE A 104 0.68 -2.77 13.25
CA PHE A 104 1.48 -3.34 14.31
C PHE A 104 1.65 -2.37 15.47
N LEU A 105 2.05 -1.12 15.20
CA LEU A 105 2.18 -0.08 16.23
C LEU A 105 0.84 0.17 16.94
N LYS A 106 -0.26 0.21 16.20
CA LYS A 106 -1.61 0.35 16.79
C LYS A 106 -2.06 -0.86 17.60
N SER A 107 -1.53 -2.05 17.32
CA SER A 107 -1.89 -3.29 18.02
C SER A 107 -1.25 -3.39 19.41
N ILE A 108 -0.08 -2.79 19.59
CA ILE A 108 0.71 -2.81 20.84
C ILE A 108 0.51 -1.56 21.71
N GLU A 109 -0.32 -0.61 21.26
CA GLU A 109 -0.59 0.63 21.99
C GLU A 109 -1.42 0.34 23.25
N GLU A 110 -0.82 0.52 24.44
CA GLU A 110 -1.41 0.14 25.74
C GLU A 110 -2.69 0.90 26.08
N GLU A 111 -2.84 2.12 25.58
CA GLU A 111 -4.02 2.97 25.82
C GLU A 111 -5.28 2.44 25.11
N ARG A 112 -5.14 1.53 24.15
CA ARG A 112 -6.27 0.98 23.39
C ARG A 112 -6.90 -0.22 24.10
N PRO A 113 -8.22 -0.38 23.99
CA PRO A 113 -8.87 -1.59 24.49
C PRO A 113 -8.38 -2.83 23.75
N LEU A 114 -8.20 -3.94 24.47
CA LEU A 114 -7.66 -5.22 23.96
C LEU A 114 -8.36 -5.69 22.67
N LYS A 115 -9.68 -5.49 22.56
CA LYS A 115 -10.47 -5.82 21.36
C LYS A 115 -9.94 -5.10 20.11
N MET A 116 -9.56 -3.82 20.23
CA MET A 116 -8.99 -3.05 19.12
C MET A 116 -7.57 -3.50 18.81
N GLY A 117 -6.77 -3.82 19.83
CA GLY A 117 -5.44 -4.42 19.66
C GLY A 117 -5.48 -5.69 18.81
N ILE A 118 -6.43 -6.60 19.11
CA ILE A 118 -6.63 -7.84 18.33
C ILE A 118 -7.06 -7.53 16.89
N ILE A 119 -7.97 -6.57 16.68
CA ILE A 119 -8.39 -6.19 15.32
C ILE A 119 -7.20 -5.66 14.50
N TYR A 120 -6.35 -4.83 15.09
CA TYR A 120 -5.15 -4.33 14.41
C TYR A 120 -4.08 -5.40 14.19
N ALA A 121 -3.94 -6.37 15.10
CA ALA A 121 -3.05 -7.51 14.91
C ALA A 121 -3.50 -8.36 13.69
N VAL A 122 -4.79 -8.68 13.61
CA VAL A 122 -5.37 -9.40 12.46
C VAL A 122 -5.21 -8.58 11.17
N ALA A 123 -5.42 -7.26 11.23
CA ALA A 123 -5.21 -6.37 10.08
C ALA A 123 -3.74 -6.30 9.63
N ALA A 124 -2.78 -6.47 10.54
CA ALA A 124 -1.36 -6.60 10.24
C ALA A 124 -0.99 -8.00 9.69
N GLY A 125 -1.89 -8.99 9.81
CA GLY A 125 -1.63 -10.37 9.41
C GLY A 125 -0.93 -11.23 10.47
N LEU A 126 -1.04 -10.84 11.75
CA LEU A 126 -0.58 -11.60 12.93
C LEU A 126 -1.67 -12.51 13.51
#